data_AF-A0A3D3TES8-F1
#
_entry.id   AF-A0A3D3TES8-F1
#
_cell.length_a   1.000
_cell.length_b   1.000
_cell.length_c   1.000
_cell.angle_alpha   90.00
_cell.angle_beta   90.00
_cell.angle_gamma   90.00
#
_symmetry.space_group_name_H-M   'P 1'
#
loop_
_entity.id
_entity.type
_entity.pdbx_description
1 polymer ?
#
loop_
_entity_poly.entity_id
_entity_poly.type
_entity_poly.pdbx_seq_one_letter_code
_entity_poly.pdbx_strand_id
1 'polypeptide(L)'
;RRSSDLNKMIHPELEDKIRTALSEPFIFPDDIMDKLKENKIVWKNYQNFSDAYKRIRIAYIEAARKRPEEFEKRLNNFISKTKENKIIKGFGGIEKYY
;
A
#
# COMPACT_ATOMS: atom_id res chain seq x y z
N ARG A 1 6.07 31.27 -24.64
CA ARG A 1 4.66 31.05 -25.07
C ARG A 1 4.30 29.60 -24.71
N ARG A 2 3.36 29.44 -23.76
CA ARG A 2 2.65 28.24 -23.28
C ARG A 2 3.39 26.89 -23.23
N SER A 3 3.74 26.48 -22.02
CA SER A 3 3.86 25.07 -21.64
C SER A 3 3.35 24.91 -20.20
N SER A 4 2.09 25.31 -19.94
CA SER A 4 1.51 25.37 -18.58
C SER A 4 0.13 24.74 -18.47
N ASP A 5 -0.25 23.89 -19.42
CA ASP A 5 -1.60 23.28 -19.46
C ASP A 5 -1.51 21.74 -19.45
N LEU A 6 -0.61 21.17 -18.66
CA LEU A 6 -0.83 19.82 -18.13
C LEU A 6 -1.89 19.99 -17.05
N ASN A 7 -3.15 19.82 -17.45
CA ASN A 7 -4.35 19.80 -16.62
C ASN A 7 -4.02 19.62 -15.13
N LYS A 8 -4.26 20.67 -14.32
CA LYS A 8 -4.19 20.56 -12.86
C LYS A 8 -5.29 19.59 -12.42
N MET A 9 -4.98 18.29 -12.42
CA MET A 9 -5.85 17.21 -11.94
C MET A 9 -6.02 17.24 -10.41
N ILE A 10 -5.36 18.18 -9.73
CA ILE A 10 -5.46 18.42 -8.30
C ILE A 10 -6.16 19.76 -8.10
N HIS A 11 -7.27 19.72 -7.34
CA HIS A 11 -7.98 20.93 -6.95
C HIS A 11 -7.07 21.82 -6.08
N PRO A 12 -6.99 23.15 -6.31
CA PRO A 12 -6.08 24.03 -5.56
C PRO A 12 -6.20 23.93 -4.04
N GLU A 13 -7.42 23.76 -3.51
CA GLU A 13 -7.66 23.60 -2.06
C GLU A 13 -7.13 22.28 -1.46
N LEU A 14 -6.81 21.31 -2.32
CA LEU A 14 -6.22 20.03 -1.92
C LEU A 14 -4.71 20.01 -2.12
N GLU A 15 -4.14 20.96 -2.87
CA GLU A 15 -2.72 20.95 -3.20
C GLU A 15 -1.85 21.04 -1.94
N ASP A 16 -2.13 21.99 -1.05
CA ASP A 16 -1.38 22.18 0.19
C ASP A 16 -1.53 20.99 1.16
N LYS A 17 -2.73 20.41 1.21
CA LYS A 17 -3.02 19.22 2.04
C LYS A 17 -2.25 18.00 1.53
N ILE A 18 -2.22 17.79 0.20
CA ILE A 18 -1.47 16.70 -0.42
C ILE A 18 0.03 16.90 -0.23
N ARG A 19 0.54 18.12 -0.43
CA ARG A 19 1.97 18.44 -0.18
C ARG A 19 2.38 18.13 1.25
N THR A 20 1.55 18.52 2.21
CA THR A 20 1.77 18.24 3.64
C THR A 20 1.78 16.73 3.90
N ALA A 21 0.76 16.01 3.43
CA ALA A 21 0.68 14.56 3.62
C ALA A 21 1.82 13.78 2.94
N LEU A 22 2.33 14.26 1.79
CA LEU A 22 3.48 13.65 1.11
C LEU A 22 4.81 13.94 1.78
N SER A 23 4.89 14.98 2.62
CA SER A 23 6.11 15.34 3.37
C SER A 23 6.33 14.47 4.60
N GLU A 24 5.28 13.83 5.12
CA GLU A 24 5.38 12.94 6.27
C GLU A 24 5.91 11.55 5.87
N PRO A 25 6.87 10.98 6.62
CA PRO A 25 7.37 9.65 6.33
C PRO A 25 6.29 8.61 6.63
N PHE A 26 6.08 7.67 5.70
CA PHE A 26 5.23 6.52 5.97
C PHE A 26 5.96 5.56 6.92
N ILE A 27 5.42 5.37 8.12
CA ILE A 27 5.96 4.46 9.13
C ILE A 27 5.31 3.09 8.94
N PHE A 28 6.13 2.06 8.75
CA PHE A 28 5.67 0.68 8.68
C PHE A 28 5.45 0.12 10.11
N PRO A 29 4.27 -0.42 10.45
CA PRO A 29 4.00 -0.96 11.78
C PRO A 29 4.87 -2.19 12.09
N ASP A 30 5.61 -2.16 13.20
CA ASP A 30 6.61 -3.18 13.54
C ASP A 30 6.02 -4.59 13.63
N ASP A 31 4.83 -4.75 14.21
CA ASP A 31 4.19 -6.05 14.38
C ASP A 31 3.81 -6.71 13.04
N ILE A 32 3.40 -5.92 12.04
CA ILE A 32 3.17 -6.41 10.68
C ILE A 32 4.51 -6.79 10.02
N MET A 33 5.55 -5.97 10.22
CA MET A 33 6.88 -6.22 9.67
C MET A 33 7.52 -7.47 10.25
N ASP A 34 7.35 -7.71 11.54
CA ASP A 34 7.87 -8.88 12.24
C ASP A 34 7.20 -10.15 11.72
N LYS A 35 5.87 -10.14 11.53
CA LYS A 35 5.13 -11.25 10.91
C LYS A 35 5.60 -11.59 9.51
N LEU A 36 5.99 -10.59 8.71
CA LEU A 36 6.55 -10.82 7.37
C LEU A 36 7.97 -11.42 7.44
N LYS A 37 8.78 -11.01 8.42
CA LYS A 37 10.16 -11.48 8.62
C LYS A 37 10.25 -12.89 9.19
N GLU A 38 9.23 -13.39 9.89
CA GLU A 38 9.17 -14.76 10.43
C GLU A 38 9.44 -15.84 9.37
N ASN A 39 9.04 -15.60 8.12
CA ASN A 39 9.29 -16.51 7.01
C ASN A 39 10.25 -15.90 5.98
N LYS A 40 11.43 -16.54 5.81
CA LYS A 40 12.48 -16.07 4.89
C LYS A 40 12.02 -15.92 3.43
N ILE A 41 11.12 -16.78 2.95
CA ILE A 41 10.58 -16.71 1.58
C ILE A 41 9.64 -15.51 1.45
N VAL A 42 8.74 -15.33 2.42
CA VAL A 42 7.83 -14.18 2.48
C VAL A 42 8.63 -12.89 2.52
N TRP A 43 9.63 -12.80 3.39
CA TRP A 43 10.48 -11.61 3.52
C TRP A 43 11.20 -11.28 2.21
N LYS A 44 11.85 -12.27 1.58
CA LYS A 44 12.54 -12.08 0.30
C LYS A 44 11.59 -11.58 -0.79
N ASN A 45 10.41 -12.17 -0.92
CA ASN A 45 9.43 -11.76 -1.93
C ASN A 45 8.88 -10.35 -1.62
N TYR A 46 8.57 -10.07 -0.36
CA TYR A 46 8.11 -8.75 0.09
C TYR A 46 9.11 -7.66 -0.28
N GLN A 47 10.41 -7.87 -0.02
CA GLN A 47 11.47 -6.91 -0.33
C GLN A 47 11.49 -6.51 -1.82
N ASN A 48 11.15 -7.44 -2.72
CA ASN A 48 11.13 -7.23 -4.18
C ASN A 48 9.89 -6.46 -4.69
N PHE A 49 8.85 -6.27 -3.88
CA PHE A 49 7.69 -5.46 -4.30
C PHE A 49 8.01 -3.96 -4.34
N SER A 50 7.26 -3.20 -5.15
CA SER A 50 7.41 -1.75 -5.21
C SER A 50 7.00 -1.08 -3.89
N ASP A 51 7.64 0.04 -3.55
CA ASP A 51 7.35 0.76 -2.31
C ASP A 51 5.91 1.27 -2.25
N ALA A 52 5.37 1.70 -3.39
CA ALA A 52 3.96 2.10 -3.50
C ALA A 52 3.02 0.93 -3.14
N TYR A 53 3.27 -0.27 -3.68
CA TYR A 53 2.47 -1.46 -3.36
C TYR A 53 2.59 -1.83 -1.88
N LYS A 54 3.81 -1.82 -1.33
CA LYS A 54 4.06 -2.07 0.10
C LYS A 54 3.25 -1.11 0.96
N ARG A 55 3.35 0.20 0.73
CA ARG A 55 2.64 1.25 1.49
C ARG A 55 1.11 1.05 1.43
N ILE A 56 0.57 0.87 0.23
CA ILE A 56 -0.89 0.68 0.03
C ILE A 56 -1.38 -0.58 0.78
N ARG A 57 -0.65 -1.70 0.70
CA ARG A 57 -1.05 -2.96 1.34
C ARG A 57 -0.95 -2.90 2.85
N ILE A 58 0.12 -2.31 3.38
CA ILE A 58 0.31 -2.15 4.82
C ILE A 58 -0.73 -1.19 5.38
N ALA A 59 -0.99 -0.05 4.74
CA ALA A 59 -2.06 0.87 5.15
C ALA A 59 -3.45 0.20 5.14
N TYR A 60 -3.74 -0.65 4.14
CA TYR A 60 -5.00 -1.40 4.08
C TYR A 60 -5.17 -2.40 5.23
N ILE A 61 -4.09 -3.07 5.64
CA ILE A 61 -4.07 -3.96 6.80
C ILE A 61 -4.24 -3.14 8.09
N GLU A 62 -3.44 -2.09 8.24
CA GLU A 62 -3.43 -1.19 9.41
C GLU A 62 -4.79 -0.53 9.65
N ALA A 63 -5.50 -0.14 8.59
CA ALA A 63 -6.85 0.43 8.72
C ALA A 63 -7.88 -0.53 9.35
N ALA A 64 -7.60 -1.83 9.43
CA ALA A 64 -8.49 -2.82 10.03
C ALA A 64 -8.29 -3.04 11.54
N ARG A 65 -7.35 -2.35 12.21
CA ARG A 65 -7.03 -2.54 13.64
C ARG A 65 -8.22 -2.58 14.59
N LYS A 66 -9.26 -1.78 14.34
CA LYS A 66 -10.49 -1.74 15.15
C LYS A 66 -11.34 -3.02 15.05
N ARG A 67 -11.00 -3.94 14.15
CA ARG A 67 -11.67 -5.22 13.90
C ARG A 67 -10.63 -6.32 13.82
N PRO A 68 -10.24 -6.93 14.96
CA PRO A 68 -9.13 -7.88 15.03
C PRO A 68 -9.25 -9.04 14.03
N GLU A 69 -10.43 -9.62 13.86
CA GLU A 69 -10.65 -10.70 12.90
C GLU A 69 -10.37 -10.29 11.45
N GLU A 70 -10.78 -9.08 11.05
CA GLU A 70 -10.54 -8.56 9.71
C GLU A 70 -9.07 -8.16 9.52
N PHE A 71 -8.42 -7.63 10.56
CA PHE A 71 -6.98 -7.37 10.57
C PHE A 71 -6.20 -8.66 10.31
N GLU A 72 -6.46 -9.70 11.10
CA GLU A 72 -5.82 -11.01 10.98
C GLU A 72 -6.08 -11.63 9.61
N LYS A 73 -7.32 -11.59 9.13
CA LYS A 73 -7.67 -12.10 7.80
C LYS A 73 -6.88 -11.39 6.68
N ARG A 74 -6.77 -10.05 6.74
CA ARG A 74 -6.01 -9.28 5.74
C ARG A 74 -4.52 -9.59 5.80
N LEU A 75 -3.95 -9.64 7.01
CA LEU A 75 -2.55 -9.94 7.23
C LEU A 75 -2.20 -11.35 6.72
N ASN A 76 -2.99 -12.36 7.10
CA ASN A 76 -2.79 -13.74 6.66
C ASN A 76 -2.93 -13.90 5.14
N ASN A 77 -3.90 -13.24 4.52
CA ASN A 77 -4.02 -13.23 3.06
C ASN A 77 -2.79 -12.57 2.39
N PHE A 78 -2.31 -11.45 2.94
CA PHE A 78 -1.12 -10.78 2.42
C PHE A 78 0.13 -11.65 2.53
N ILE A 79 0.36 -12.29 3.68
CA ILE A 79 1.47 -13.23 3.89
C ILE A 79 1.36 -14.42 2.92
N SER A 80 0.18 -15.02 2.79
CA SER A 80 -0.08 -16.15 1.89
C SER A 80 0.26 -15.80 0.43
N LYS A 81 -0.24 -14.66 -0.07
CA LYS A 81 0.05 -14.22 -1.44
C LYS A 81 1.51 -13.82 -1.65
N THR A 82 2.11 -13.18 -0.66
CA THR A 82 3.53 -12.84 -0.68
C THR A 82 4.40 -14.09 -0.71
N LYS A 83 4.04 -15.15 0.02
CA LYS A 83 4.72 -16.45 -0.02
C LYS A 83 4.70 -17.08 -1.42
N GLU A 84 3.57 -16.95 -2.12
CA GLU A 84 3.41 -17.37 -3.53
C GLU A 84 4.08 -16.41 -4.54
N ASN A 85 4.73 -15.33 -4.08
CA ASN A 85 5.25 -14.23 -4.90
C ASN A 85 4.18 -13.58 -5.81
N LYS A 86 2.94 -13.49 -5.32
CA LYS A 86 1.80 -12.91 -6.04
C LYS A 86 1.40 -11.57 -5.46
N ILE A 87 1.11 -10.63 -6.34
CA ILE A 87 0.44 -9.38 -5.99
C ILE A 87 -1.06 -9.61 -5.81
N ILE A 88 -1.64 -9.06 -4.75
CA ILE A 88 -3.08 -8.99 -4.57
C ILE A 88 -3.60 -7.97 -5.58
N LYS A 89 -4.54 -8.36 -6.43
CA LYS A 89 -5.25 -7.44 -7.34
C LYS A 89 -6.32 -6.68 -6.56
N GLY A 90 -6.50 -5.40 -6.86
CA GLY A 90 -7.56 -4.59 -6.24
C GLY A 90 -8.95 -5.07 -6.70
N PHE A 91 -9.95 -4.99 -5.83
CA PHE A 91 -11.34 -5.11 -6.25
C PHE A 91 -11.78 -3.81 -6.95
N GLY A 92 -12.45 -3.91 -8.09
CA GLY A 92 -12.96 -2.74 -8.84
C GLY A 92 -12.55 -2.66 -10.32
N GLY A 93 -11.75 -3.61 -10.81
CA GLY A 93 -11.50 -3.75 -12.24
C GLY A 93 -10.76 -2.57 -12.87
N ILE A 94 -9.79 -1.96 -12.20
CA ILE A 94 -8.89 -0.97 -12.83
C ILE A 94 -8.12 -1.56 -14.02
N GLU A 95 -8.05 -2.90 -14.10
CA GLU A 95 -7.57 -3.65 -15.28
C GLU A 95 -8.40 -3.41 -16.54
N LYS A 96 -9.63 -2.87 -16.44
CA LYS A 96 -10.46 -2.54 -17.62
C LYS A 96 -10.10 -1.21 -18.28
N TYR A 97 -9.21 -0.43 -17.65
CA TYR A 97 -8.83 0.91 -18.09
C TYR A 97 -7.38 1.00 -18.58
N TYR A 98 -6.68 -0.14 -18.67
CA TYR A 98 -5.31 -0.26 -19.19
C TYR A 98 -5.20 -1.44 -20.14
#